data_AF-A0A1J7JZL1-F1
#
_entry.id   AF-A0A1J7JZL1-F1
#
_cell.length_a   1.000
_cell.length_b   1.000
_cell.length_c   1.000
_cell.angle_alpha   90.00
_cell.angle_beta   90.00
_cell.angle_gamma   90.00
#
_symmetry.space_group_name_H-M   'P 1'
#
loop_
_entity.id
_entity.type
_entity.pdbx_description
1 polymer ?
#
loop_
_entity_poly.entity_id
_entity_poly.type
_entity_poly.pdbx_seq_one_letter_code
_entity_poly.pdbx_strand_id
1 'polypeptide(L)'
;MSPTADTSHPYFPKDALIPNYMPNTASLEVILRGFAGLIVVFIASGLYVAKRINPALQIDELAAVAWFLLCFFLHAFFEGYFVLYHNSLAASQSLFAQLWKEYALSDSRYMTSDPFMLCIESLTVLLWAPLCFAIVICIIDRNRMRYPLQIIMCVGHLFGVALYYGTCFFEYRYRGISHSRPEFLYYWVYYLGLNAAWVVLPAMYLFNGVWSVNSAMQQLDSLDSVTQLLTATKKEVQLCYERVEEAKKRIKQLKQRSTDLRKELKGLESEQKSPDTIS
;
A
#
# COMPACT_ATOMS: atom_id res chain seq x y z
N MET A 1 -13.18 -38.86 -35.11
CA MET A 1 -12.70 -39.61 -33.94
C MET A 1 -13.44 -39.11 -32.74
N SER A 2 -14.30 -39.94 -32.14
CA SER A 2 -15.04 -39.60 -30.93
C SER A 2 -14.07 -39.40 -29.76
N PRO A 3 -14.31 -38.44 -28.85
CA PRO A 3 -13.47 -38.30 -27.67
C PRO A 3 -13.65 -39.55 -26.82
N THR A 4 -12.57 -40.27 -26.57
CA THR A 4 -12.56 -41.37 -25.59
C THR A 4 -12.84 -40.77 -24.22
N ALA A 5 -14.06 -40.99 -23.74
CA ALA A 5 -14.45 -40.78 -22.37
C ALA A 5 -13.60 -41.66 -21.45
N ASP A 6 -13.26 -41.07 -20.29
CA ASP A 6 -12.71 -41.70 -19.08
C ASP A 6 -11.19 -41.72 -18.90
N THR A 7 -10.56 -40.53 -18.85
CA THR A 7 -9.36 -40.36 -18.01
C THR A 7 -9.82 -40.00 -16.59
N SER A 8 -10.07 -41.02 -15.77
CA SER A 8 -10.40 -40.87 -14.35
C SER A 8 -9.42 -39.93 -13.64
N HIS A 9 -9.94 -38.88 -13.01
CA HIS A 9 -9.15 -37.88 -12.28
C HIS A 9 -9.65 -37.68 -10.84
N PRO A 10 -8.80 -37.20 -9.91
CA PRO A 10 -9.16 -37.06 -8.50
C PRO A 10 -10.05 -35.84 -8.19
N TYR A 11 -10.17 -34.89 -9.12
CA TYR A 11 -10.89 -33.63 -8.93
C TYR A 11 -12.42 -33.79 -8.83
N PHE A 12 -13.08 -32.72 -8.38
CA PHE A 12 -14.54 -32.59 -8.34
C PHE A 12 -14.98 -31.38 -9.17
N PRO A 13 -16.11 -31.42 -9.88
CA PRO A 13 -17.01 -32.56 -10.00
C PRO A 13 -16.37 -33.70 -10.81
N LYS A 14 -16.85 -34.95 -10.62
CA LYS A 14 -16.20 -36.15 -11.15
C LYS A 14 -16.33 -36.32 -12.66
N ASP A 15 -17.30 -35.65 -13.24
CA ASP A 15 -17.60 -35.58 -14.67
C ASP A 15 -16.95 -34.37 -15.36
N ALA A 16 -16.09 -33.63 -14.68
CA ALA A 16 -15.33 -32.53 -15.27
C ALA A 16 -14.47 -33.02 -16.46
N LEU A 17 -14.42 -32.24 -17.53
CA LEU A 17 -13.57 -32.56 -18.67
C LEU A 17 -12.16 -32.00 -18.43
N ILE A 18 -11.22 -32.90 -18.14
CA ILE A 18 -9.80 -32.56 -17.96
C ILE A 18 -8.98 -33.38 -18.97
N PRO A 19 -8.81 -32.87 -20.21
CA PRO A 19 -8.14 -33.59 -21.27
C PRO A 19 -6.68 -33.91 -20.91
N ASN A 20 -6.22 -35.10 -21.28
CA ASN A 20 -4.82 -35.54 -21.10
C ASN A 20 -4.32 -35.48 -19.65
N TYR A 21 -5.21 -35.65 -18.66
CA TYR A 21 -4.81 -35.67 -17.26
C TYR A 21 -3.77 -36.76 -17.00
N MET A 22 -2.65 -36.36 -16.39
CA MET A 22 -1.63 -37.25 -15.89
C MET A 22 -1.38 -36.98 -14.40
N PRO A 23 -1.44 -38.02 -13.54
CA PRO A 23 -1.13 -37.85 -12.12
C PRO A 23 0.31 -37.38 -11.91
N ASN A 24 0.58 -36.80 -10.74
CA ASN A 24 1.93 -36.42 -10.34
C ASN A 24 2.83 -37.64 -10.28
N THR A 25 4.04 -37.50 -10.84
CA THR A 25 5.08 -38.54 -10.78
C THR A 25 5.97 -38.39 -9.55
N ALA A 26 6.15 -37.17 -9.05
CA ALA A 26 6.84 -36.89 -7.80
C ALA A 26 5.90 -37.03 -6.60
N SER A 27 6.45 -37.43 -5.45
CA SER A 27 5.70 -37.41 -4.19
C SER A 27 5.42 -35.97 -3.74
N LEU A 28 4.34 -35.78 -2.97
CA LEU A 28 3.99 -34.48 -2.41
C LEU A 28 5.14 -33.85 -1.62
N GLU A 29 5.88 -34.65 -0.86
CA GLU A 29 7.04 -34.18 -0.09
C GLU A 29 8.13 -33.59 -1.00
N VAL A 30 8.45 -34.25 -2.12
CA VAL A 30 9.44 -33.77 -3.08
C VAL A 30 8.98 -32.45 -3.71
N ILE A 31 7.70 -32.37 -4.08
CA ILE A 31 7.09 -31.15 -4.66
C ILE A 31 7.17 -30.00 -3.66
N LEU A 32 6.73 -30.21 -2.42
CA LEU A 32 6.73 -29.18 -1.37
C LEU A 32 8.14 -28.72 -1.01
N ARG A 33 9.09 -29.64 -0.83
CA ARG A 33 10.49 -29.28 -0.54
C ARG A 33 11.12 -28.49 -1.69
N GLY A 34 10.89 -28.93 -2.94
CA GLY A 34 11.40 -28.24 -4.12
C GLY A 34 10.87 -26.82 -4.23
N PHE A 35 9.55 -26.65 -4.13
CA PHE A 35 8.91 -25.34 -4.27
C PHE A 35 9.20 -24.40 -3.10
N ALA A 36 9.14 -24.91 -1.85
CA ALA A 36 9.51 -24.13 -0.68
C ALA A 36 10.99 -23.71 -0.73
N GLY A 37 11.88 -24.57 -1.24
CA GLY A 37 13.28 -24.23 -1.48
C GLY A 37 13.44 -23.04 -2.41
N LEU A 38 12.70 -23.00 -3.53
CA LEU A 38 12.71 -21.85 -4.45
C LEU A 38 12.25 -20.56 -3.77
N ILE A 39 11.15 -20.62 -3.02
CA ILE A 39 10.62 -19.47 -2.25
C ILE A 39 11.66 -18.97 -1.25
N VAL A 40 12.23 -19.87 -0.45
CA VAL A 40 13.22 -19.52 0.59
C VAL A 40 14.45 -18.88 -0.03
N VAL A 41 15.00 -19.47 -1.11
CA VAL A 41 16.16 -18.91 -1.80
C VAL A 41 15.83 -17.52 -2.38
N PHE A 42 14.66 -17.37 -3.01
CA PHE A 42 14.24 -16.09 -3.59
C PHE A 42 14.09 -14.99 -2.53
N ILE A 43 13.35 -15.28 -1.46
CA ILE A 43 13.12 -14.32 -0.36
C ILE A 43 14.42 -14.02 0.37
N ALA A 44 15.23 -15.02 0.73
CA ALA A 44 16.49 -14.81 1.43
C ALA A 44 17.46 -13.96 0.61
N SER A 45 17.55 -14.22 -0.70
CA SER A 45 18.36 -13.42 -1.63
C SER A 45 17.85 -11.99 -1.71
N GLY A 46 16.54 -11.80 -1.84
CA GLY A 46 15.92 -10.47 -1.87
C GLY A 46 16.12 -9.68 -0.58
N LEU A 47 15.97 -10.32 0.59
CA LEU A 47 16.25 -9.71 1.88
C LEU A 47 17.73 -9.34 2.06
N TYR A 48 18.63 -10.22 1.62
CA TYR A 48 20.06 -9.94 1.62
C TYR A 48 20.36 -8.69 0.76
N VAL A 49 19.84 -8.63 -0.46
CA VAL A 49 19.99 -7.46 -1.35
C VAL A 49 19.39 -6.20 -0.71
N ALA A 50 18.17 -6.29 -0.17
CA ALA A 50 17.51 -5.18 0.50
C ALA A 50 18.36 -4.60 1.64
N LYS A 51 18.97 -5.47 2.47
CA LYS A 51 19.87 -5.04 3.55
C LYS A 51 21.20 -4.48 3.07
N ARG A 52 21.71 -4.97 1.94
CA ARG A 52 22.92 -4.42 1.32
C ARG A 52 22.69 -3.02 0.76
N ILE A 53 21.51 -2.76 0.19
CA ILE A 53 21.12 -1.44 -0.33
C ILE A 53 20.79 -0.49 0.82
N ASN A 54 19.98 -0.92 1.79
CA ASN A 54 19.60 -0.12 2.95
C ASN A 54 19.85 -0.89 4.27
N PRO A 55 21.04 -0.72 4.88
CA PRO A 55 21.38 -1.35 6.15
C PRO A 55 20.46 -0.95 7.31
N ALA A 56 19.82 0.23 7.23
CA ALA A 56 18.98 0.79 8.29
C ALA A 56 17.56 0.21 8.35
N LEU A 57 17.17 -0.71 7.43
CA LEU A 57 15.85 -1.34 7.44
C LEU A 57 15.54 -2.01 8.79
N GLN A 58 14.37 -1.73 9.35
CA GLN A 58 13.95 -2.33 10.62
C GLN A 58 13.33 -3.73 10.42
N ILE A 59 13.13 -4.47 11.51
CA ILE A 59 12.63 -5.86 11.44
C ILE A 59 11.24 -5.94 10.82
N ASP A 60 10.36 -5.01 11.16
CA ASP A 60 9.01 -4.88 10.59
C ASP A 60 9.06 -4.57 9.08
N GLU A 61 10.01 -3.74 8.66
CA GLU A 61 10.23 -3.42 7.26
C GLU A 61 10.79 -4.63 6.49
N LEU A 62 11.68 -5.41 7.10
CA LEU A 62 12.16 -6.66 6.51
C LEU A 62 11.04 -7.69 6.40
N ALA A 63 10.16 -7.79 7.40
CA ALA A 63 8.98 -8.66 7.32
C ALA A 63 8.05 -8.23 6.18
N ALA A 64 7.83 -6.92 6.01
CA ALA A 64 7.07 -6.40 4.87
C ALA A 64 7.75 -6.70 3.53
N VAL A 65 9.07 -6.52 3.42
CA VAL A 65 9.82 -6.88 2.21
C VAL A 65 9.68 -8.38 1.92
N ALA A 66 9.82 -9.24 2.93
CA ALA A 66 9.67 -10.69 2.77
C ALA A 66 8.27 -11.05 2.27
N TRP A 67 7.23 -10.44 2.85
CA TRP A 67 5.84 -10.63 2.42
C TRP A 67 5.62 -10.22 0.96
N PHE A 68 6.02 -9.00 0.57
CA PHE A 68 5.82 -8.53 -0.80
C PHE A 68 6.71 -9.26 -1.82
N LEU A 69 7.88 -9.78 -1.42
CA LEU A 69 8.68 -10.69 -2.25
C LEU A 69 8.02 -12.06 -2.41
N LEU A 70 7.39 -12.60 -1.37
CA LEU A 70 6.59 -13.82 -1.45
C LEU A 70 5.42 -13.63 -2.43
N CYS A 71 4.65 -12.54 -2.27
CA CYS A 71 3.56 -12.21 -3.18
C CYS A 71 4.06 -12.05 -4.61
N PHE A 72 5.15 -11.29 -4.82
CA PHE A 72 5.76 -11.18 -6.15
C PHE A 72 6.11 -12.55 -6.73
N PHE A 73 6.75 -13.43 -5.96
CA PHE A 73 7.15 -14.74 -6.43
C PHE A 73 5.93 -15.58 -6.84
N LEU A 74 4.89 -15.61 -6.01
CA LEU A 74 3.68 -16.38 -6.29
C LEU A 74 2.94 -15.80 -7.50
N HIS A 75 2.75 -14.49 -7.57
CA HIS A 75 2.07 -13.87 -8.71
C HIS A 75 2.86 -14.00 -10.02
N ALA A 76 4.15 -13.65 -10.02
CA ALA A 76 4.96 -13.67 -11.24
C ALA A 76 5.26 -15.07 -11.75
N PHE A 77 5.59 -16.01 -10.85
CA PHE A 77 6.08 -17.32 -11.25
C PHE A 77 5.01 -18.41 -11.09
N PHE A 78 4.28 -18.46 -9.98
CA PHE A 78 3.32 -19.55 -9.74
C PHE A 78 2.03 -19.34 -10.55
N GLU A 79 1.37 -18.21 -10.36
CA GLU A 79 0.17 -17.81 -11.10
C GLU A 79 0.52 -17.52 -12.57
N GLY A 80 1.69 -16.90 -12.82
CA GLY A 80 2.23 -16.76 -14.18
C GLY A 80 2.40 -18.08 -14.91
N TYR A 81 2.85 -19.14 -14.23
CA TYR A 81 2.92 -20.48 -14.82
C TYR A 81 1.52 -21.00 -15.19
N PHE A 82 0.52 -20.82 -14.32
CA PHE A 82 -0.85 -21.19 -14.63
C PHE A 82 -1.37 -20.44 -15.86
N VAL A 83 -1.26 -19.12 -15.89
CA VAL A 83 -1.74 -18.28 -17.00
C VAL A 83 -1.10 -18.69 -18.34
N LEU A 84 0.20 -19.02 -18.36
CA LEU A 84 0.90 -19.40 -19.58
C LEU A 84 0.63 -20.85 -20.02
N TYR A 85 0.43 -21.77 -19.07
CA TYR A 85 0.41 -23.21 -19.34
C TYR A 85 -0.90 -23.92 -18.98
N HIS A 86 -1.98 -23.19 -18.67
CA HIS A 86 -3.26 -23.77 -18.23
C HIS A 86 -3.78 -24.90 -19.15
N ASN A 87 -3.61 -24.78 -20.48
CA ASN A 87 -4.05 -25.78 -21.46
C ASN A 87 -3.30 -27.11 -21.39
N SER A 88 -2.03 -27.10 -20.98
CA SER A 88 -1.17 -28.29 -20.89
C SER A 88 -0.85 -28.70 -19.44
N LEU A 89 -1.41 -27.97 -18.47
CA LEU A 89 -1.13 -28.12 -17.05
C LEU A 89 -1.40 -29.53 -16.54
N ALA A 90 -2.53 -30.12 -16.94
CA ALA A 90 -2.97 -31.44 -16.50
C ALA A 90 -2.02 -32.57 -16.95
N ALA A 91 -1.35 -32.42 -18.09
CA ALA A 91 -0.39 -33.40 -18.62
C ALA A 91 1.05 -33.15 -18.14
N SER A 92 1.36 -31.91 -17.74
CA SER A 92 2.73 -31.49 -17.40
C SER A 92 3.24 -32.14 -16.11
N GLN A 93 4.55 -32.41 -16.11
CA GLN A 93 5.29 -32.98 -14.98
C GLN A 93 6.36 -32.02 -14.44
N SER A 94 6.30 -30.73 -14.83
CA SER A 94 7.15 -29.71 -14.21
C SER A 94 6.83 -29.59 -12.71
N LEU A 95 7.77 -29.10 -11.91
CA LEU A 95 7.54 -28.86 -10.48
C LEU A 95 6.31 -27.98 -10.24
N PHE A 96 6.16 -26.90 -11.00
CA PHE A 96 5.04 -25.97 -10.91
C PHE A 96 3.71 -26.63 -11.29
N ALA A 97 3.69 -27.42 -12.38
CA ALA A 97 2.48 -28.12 -12.80
C ALA A 97 2.04 -29.17 -11.78
N GLN A 98 2.99 -29.90 -11.20
CA GLN A 98 2.68 -30.89 -10.17
C GLN A 98 2.15 -30.24 -8.88
N LEU A 99 2.69 -29.08 -8.50
CA LEU A 99 2.14 -28.31 -7.38
C LEU A 99 0.74 -27.74 -7.69
N TRP A 100 0.51 -27.24 -8.90
CA TRP A 100 -0.83 -26.81 -9.32
C TRP A 100 -1.85 -27.95 -9.31
N LYS A 101 -1.46 -29.14 -9.78
CA LYS A 101 -2.30 -30.35 -9.70
C LYS A 101 -2.65 -30.70 -8.25
N GLU A 102 -1.70 -30.59 -7.34
CA GLU A 102 -1.96 -30.79 -5.90
C GLU A 102 -2.92 -29.72 -5.37
N TYR A 103 -2.64 -28.44 -5.62
CA TYR A 103 -3.47 -27.34 -5.14
C TYR A 103 -4.89 -27.40 -5.71
N ALA A 104 -5.06 -27.82 -6.96
CA ALA A 104 -6.36 -27.96 -7.60
C ALA A 104 -7.22 -29.09 -7.03
N LEU A 105 -6.70 -29.95 -6.15
CA LEU A 105 -7.54 -30.83 -5.34
C LEU A 105 -8.48 -30.02 -4.43
N SER A 106 -8.06 -28.81 -4.05
CA SER A 106 -8.85 -27.85 -3.29
C SER A 106 -9.81 -27.02 -4.16
N ASP A 107 -9.47 -26.81 -5.43
CA ASP A 107 -10.28 -26.08 -6.40
C ASP A 107 -9.96 -26.51 -7.84
N SER A 108 -10.80 -27.36 -8.40
CA SER A 108 -10.60 -27.96 -9.72
C SER A 108 -10.69 -26.97 -10.88
N ARG A 109 -11.18 -25.74 -10.65
CA ARG A 109 -11.28 -24.68 -11.67
C ARG A 109 -9.94 -24.37 -12.33
N TYR A 110 -8.83 -24.59 -11.61
CA TYR A 110 -7.47 -24.51 -12.16
C TYR A 110 -7.12 -25.65 -13.13
N MET A 111 -7.79 -26.79 -13.07
CA MET A 111 -7.60 -27.92 -14.01
C MET A 111 -8.53 -27.86 -15.21
N THR A 112 -9.65 -27.15 -15.10
CA THR A 112 -10.63 -26.99 -16.18
C THR A 112 -10.48 -25.69 -16.96
N SER A 113 -9.45 -24.89 -16.66
CA SER A 113 -9.23 -23.57 -17.28
C SER A 113 -10.44 -22.64 -17.13
N ASP A 114 -11.00 -22.57 -15.92
CA ASP A 114 -12.14 -21.71 -15.65
C ASP A 114 -11.87 -20.25 -16.05
N PRO A 115 -12.77 -19.60 -16.82
CA PRO A 115 -12.54 -18.24 -17.30
C PRO A 115 -12.34 -17.21 -16.20
N PHE A 116 -13.06 -17.34 -15.08
CA PHE A 116 -12.88 -16.42 -13.96
C PHE A 116 -11.47 -16.58 -13.35
N MET A 117 -11.01 -17.82 -13.15
CA MET A 117 -9.64 -18.07 -12.69
C MET A 117 -8.60 -17.51 -13.67
N LEU A 118 -8.74 -17.77 -14.96
CA LEU A 118 -7.80 -17.21 -15.95
C LEU A 118 -7.76 -15.68 -15.92
N CYS A 119 -8.92 -15.02 -15.80
CA CYS A 119 -8.97 -13.57 -15.71
C CYS A 119 -8.33 -13.02 -14.44
N ILE A 120 -8.67 -13.57 -13.27
CA ILE A 120 -8.16 -13.04 -12.00
C ILE A 120 -6.66 -13.28 -11.86
N GLU A 121 -6.16 -14.46 -12.24
CA GLU A 121 -4.74 -14.78 -12.21
C GLU A 121 -3.95 -14.02 -13.29
N SER A 122 -4.58 -13.68 -14.43
CA SER A 122 -3.94 -12.77 -15.40
C SER A 122 -3.76 -11.37 -14.80
N LEU A 123 -4.76 -10.87 -14.07
CA LEU A 123 -4.65 -9.58 -13.39
C LEU A 123 -3.61 -9.60 -12.26
N THR A 124 -3.48 -10.71 -11.54
CA THR A 124 -2.45 -10.84 -10.51
C THR A 124 -1.05 -10.82 -11.09
N VAL A 125 -0.83 -11.51 -12.22
CA VAL A 125 0.43 -11.48 -12.95
C VAL A 125 0.73 -10.08 -13.49
N LEU A 126 -0.23 -9.47 -14.18
CA LEU A 126 0.00 -8.22 -14.92
C LEU A 126 0.02 -6.97 -14.04
N LEU A 127 -0.73 -6.96 -12.93
CA LEU A 127 -0.88 -5.80 -12.07
C LEU A 127 -0.24 -6.03 -10.70
N TRP A 128 -0.54 -7.16 -10.05
CA TRP A 128 -0.10 -7.37 -8.67
C TRP A 128 1.37 -7.75 -8.56
N ALA A 129 1.92 -8.52 -9.50
CA ALA A 129 3.35 -8.81 -9.46
C ALA A 129 4.20 -7.54 -9.60
N PRO A 130 4.05 -6.69 -10.64
CA PRO A 130 4.83 -5.45 -10.74
C PRO A 130 4.64 -4.52 -9.54
N LEU A 131 3.41 -4.41 -9.02
CA LEU A 131 3.11 -3.55 -7.88
C LEU A 131 3.74 -4.08 -6.57
N CYS A 132 3.78 -5.39 -6.34
CA CYS A 132 4.51 -5.99 -5.20
C CYS A 132 6.00 -5.62 -5.25
N PHE A 133 6.62 -5.74 -6.43
CA PHE A 133 8.03 -5.39 -6.60
C PHE A 133 8.27 -3.89 -6.41
N ALA A 134 7.38 -3.03 -6.92
CA ALA A 134 7.44 -1.59 -6.72
C ALA A 134 7.31 -1.20 -5.23
N ILE A 135 6.47 -1.89 -4.47
CA ILE A 135 6.35 -1.70 -3.01
C ILE A 135 7.66 -2.06 -2.32
N VAL A 136 8.31 -3.18 -2.69
CA VAL A 136 9.62 -3.57 -2.14
C VAL A 136 10.65 -2.48 -2.37
N ILE A 137 10.75 -1.95 -3.60
CA ILE A 137 11.65 -0.83 -3.93
C ILE A 137 11.32 0.39 -3.05
N CYS A 138 10.04 0.76 -2.92
CA CYS A 138 9.64 1.90 -2.09
C CYS A 138 10.01 1.72 -0.62
N ILE A 139 9.93 0.50 -0.08
CA ILE A 139 10.36 0.22 1.30
C ILE A 139 11.87 0.41 1.44
N ILE A 140 12.66 -0.16 0.52
CA ILE A 140 14.13 -0.06 0.52
C ILE A 140 14.57 1.40 0.39
N ASP A 141 13.93 2.17 -0.48
CA ASP A 141 14.27 3.57 -0.76
C ASP A 141 13.69 4.58 0.25
N ARG A 142 12.98 4.10 1.29
CA ARG A 142 12.22 4.95 2.24
C ARG A 142 11.22 5.87 1.55
N ASN A 143 10.71 5.46 0.39
CA ASN A 143 9.75 6.23 -0.38
C ASN A 143 8.34 6.11 0.25
N ARG A 144 7.74 7.26 0.56
CA ARG A 144 6.40 7.35 1.15
C ARG A 144 5.30 6.80 0.25
N MET A 145 5.56 6.67 -1.06
CA MET A 145 4.67 5.98 -2.00
C MET A 145 4.42 4.52 -1.63
N ARG A 146 5.21 3.91 -0.73
CA ARG A 146 4.91 2.58 -0.18
C ARG A 146 3.48 2.48 0.36
N TYR A 147 2.98 3.51 1.06
CA TYR A 147 1.67 3.42 1.71
C TYR A 147 0.50 3.45 0.72
N PRO A 148 0.40 4.40 -0.23
CA PRO A 148 -0.61 4.34 -1.29
C PRO A 148 -0.56 3.05 -2.11
N LEU A 149 0.64 2.59 -2.49
CA LEU A 149 0.79 1.37 -3.29
C LEU A 149 0.37 0.12 -2.50
N GLN A 150 0.72 0.05 -1.21
CA GLN A 150 0.26 -1.01 -0.30
C GLN A 150 -1.27 -1.01 -0.17
N ILE A 151 -1.90 0.16 -0.02
CA ILE A 151 -3.36 0.28 0.05
C ILE A 151 -4.01 -0.30 -1.21
N ILE A 152 -3.56 0.12 -2.40
CA ILE A 152 -4.08 -0.37 -3.68
C ILE A 152 -3.93 -1.89 -3.77
N MET A 153 -2.74 -2.41 -3.48
CA MET A 153 -2.47 -3.84 -3.48
C MET A 153 -3.39 -4.61 -2.54
N CYS A 154 -3.48 -4.16 -1.29
CA CYS A 154 -4.19 -4.89 -0.25
C CYS A 154 -5.69 -4.92 -0.51
N VAL A 155 -6.26 -3.83 -1.04
CA VAL A 155 -7.65 -3.83 -1.53
C VAL A 155 -7.81 -4.82 -2.67
N GLY A 156 -6.86 -4.87 -3.62
CA GLY A 156 -6.84 -5.85 -4.70
C GLY A 156 -6.86 -7.30 -4.23
N HIS A 157 -6.00 -7.65 -3.24
CA HIS A 157 -5.98 -8.99 -2.64
C HIS A 157 -7.28 -9.33 -1.93
N LEU A 158 -7.80 -8.44 -1.09
CA LEU A 158 -9.06 -8.65 -0.37
C LEU A 158 -10.25 -8.81 -1.33
N PHE A 159 -10.29 -8.00 -2.38
CA PHE A 159 -11.30 -8.11 -3.42
C PHE A 159 -11.18 -9.44 -4.18
N GLY A 160 -9.96 -9.82 -4.57
CA GLY A 160 -9.71 -11.03 -5.31
C GLY A 160 -10.09 -12.29 -4.54
N VAL A 161 -9.67 -12.40 -3.27
CA VAL A 161 -10.02 -13.54 -2.42
C VAL A 161 -11.51 -13.59 -2.09
N ALA A 162 -12.17 -12.43 -1.94
CA ALA A 162 -13.63 -12.37 -1.77
C ALA A 162 -14.37 -12.91 -3.01
N LEU A 163 -13.90 -12.58 -4.22
CA LEU A 163 -14.46 -13.14 -5.45
C LEU A 163 -14.13 -14.63 -5.61
N TYR A 164 -12.92 -15.06 -5.26
CA TYR A 164 -12.50 -16.46 -5.29
C TYR A 164 -13.41 -17.34 -4.41
N TYR A 165 -13.67 -16.90 -3.17
CA TYR A 165 -14.61 -17.55 -2.26
C TYR A 165 -16.06 -17.43 -2.71
N GLY A 166 -16.48 -16.24 -3.11
CA GLY A 166 -17.84 -15.95 -3.50
C GLY A 166 -18.27 -16.77 -4.72
N THR A 167 -17.45 -16.83 -5.76
CA THR A 167 -17.76 -17.59 -6.98
C THR A 167 -17.95 -19.08 -6.70
N CYS A 168 -17.03 -19.72 -5.96
CA CYS A 168 -17.18 -21.12 -5.57
C CYS A 168 -18.43 -21.35 -4.71
N PHE A 169 -18.66 -20.49 -3.72
CA PHE A 169 -19.84 -20.57 -2.84
C PHE A 169 -21.15 -20.47 -3.63
N PHE A 170 -21.24 -19.51 -4.55
CA PHE A 170 -22.46 -19.30 -5.33
C PHE A 170 -22.69 -20.39 -6.38
N GLU A 171 -21.64 -20.95 -6.97
CA GLU A 171 -21.79 -22.13 -7.84
C GLU A 171 -22.26 -23.35 -7.06
N TYR A 172 -21.72 -23.58 -5.86
CA TYR A 172 -22.24 -24.63 -4.99
C TYR A 172 -23.71 -24.37 -4.60
N ARG A 173 -24.02 -23.16 -4.14
CA ARG A 173 -25.36 -22.82 -3.63
C ARG A 173 -26.45 -22.87 -4.71
N TYR A 174 -26.17 -22.40 -5.92
CA TYR A 174 -27.17 -22.25 -6.97
C TYR A 174 -27.13 -23.34 -8.03
N ARG A 175 -25.98 -24.01 -8.22
CA ARG A 175 -25.79 -25.06 -9.24
C ARG A 175 -25.48 -26.43 -8.64
N GLY A 176 -25.23 -26.52 -7.34
CA GLY A 176 -24.85 -27.77 -6.67
C GLY A 176 -23.45 -28.27 -7.06
N ILE A 177 -22.63 -27.43 -7.69
CA ILE A 177 -21.30 -27.81 -8.18
C ILE A 177 -20.28 -27.53 -7.07
N SER A 178 -19.59 -28.59 -6.62
CA SER A 178 -18.43 -28.47 -5.75
C SER A 178 -17.17 -28.65 -6.56
N HIS A 179 -16.28 -27.66 -6.51
CA HIS A 179 -14.95 -27.72 -7.15
C HIS A 179 -13.88 -28.29 -6.23
N SER A 180 -14.15 -28.32 -4.93
CA SER A 180 -13.25 -28.86 -3.93
C SER A 180 -13.56 -30.32 -3.64
N ARG A 181 -12.50 -31.08 -3.35
CA ARG A 181 -12.61 -32.40 -2.76
C ARG A 181 -13.23 -32.33 -1.34
N PRO A 182 -14.07 -33.30 -0.95
CA PRO A 182 -14.81 -33.23 0.31
C PRO A 182 -13.95 -33.48 1.56
N GLU A 183 -12.74 -34.01 1.41
CA GLU A 183 -11.86 -34.25 2.55
C GLU A 183 -11.44 -32.95 3.23
N PHE A 184 -11.35 -32.97 4.56
CA PHE A 184 -11.06 -31.81 5.40
C PHE A 184 -9.80 -31.05 4.95
N LEU A 185 -8.76 -31.78 4.56
CA LEU A 185 -7.50 -31.23 4.09
C LEU A 185 -7.70 -30.27 2.91
N TYR A 186 -8.48 -30.67 1.91
CA TYR A 186 -8.56 -29.89 0.67
C TYR A 186 -9.46 -28.67 0.83
N TYR A 187 -10.59 -28.79 1.53
CA TYR A 187 -11.46 -27.63 1.72
C TYR A 187 -10.97 -26.67 2.82
N TRP A 188 -10.65 -27.19 4.01
CA TRP A 188 -10.36 -26.31 5.16
C TRP A 188 -8.91 -25.86 5.19
N VAL A 189 -7.97 -26.75 4.88
CA VAL A 189 -6.55 -26.39 4.94
C VAL A 189 -6.11 -25.70 3.65
N TYR A 190 -6.38 -26.29 2.48
CA TYR A 190 -5.89 -25.73 1.21
C TYR A 190 -6.77 -24.58 0.74
N TYR A 191 -8.06 -24.84 0.52
CA TYR A 191 -8.95 -23.84 -0.06
C TYR A 191 -9.17 -22.64 0.87
N LEU A 192 -9.56 -22.85 2.14
CA LEU A 192 -9.76 -21.74 3.08
C LEU A 192 -8.45 -21.30 3.76
N GLY A 193 -7.66 -22.25 4.27
CA GLY A 193 -6.52 -21.97 5.14
C GLY A 193 -5.36 -21.26 4.45
N LEU A 194 -4.91 -21.77 3.29
CA LEU A 194 -3.80 -21.14 2.57
C LEU A 194 -4.19 -19.75 2.05
N ASN A 195 -5.40 -19.61 1.51
CA ASN A 195 -5.91 -18.33 1.01
C ASN A 195 -6.19 -17.31 2.13
N ALA A 196 -6.39 -17.75 3.39
CA ALA A 196 -6.59 -16.84 4.52
C ALA A 196 -5.40 -15.88 4.75
N ALA A 197 -4.18 -16.25 4.34
CA ALA A 197 -3.02 -15.36 4.41
C ALA A 197 -3.23 -14.07 3.58
N TRP A 198 -3.88 -14.18 2.41
CA TRP A 198 -4.26 -13.06 1.54
C TRP A 198 -5.51 -12.30 2.02
N VAL A 199 -6.11 -12.72 3.15
CA VAL A 199 -7.10 -11.93 3.88
C VAL A 199 -6.41 -11.19 5.03
N VAL A 200 -5.74 -11.92 5.90
CA VAL A 200 -5.24 -11.39 7.18
C VAL A 200 -4.13 -10.36 6.98
N LEU A 201 -3.09 -10.70 6.22
CA LEU A 201 -1.94 -9.78 6.06
C LEU A 201 -2.30 -8.55 5.23
N PRO A 202 -3.02 -8.67 4.10
CA PRO A 202 -3.52 -7.50 3.38
C PRO A 202 -4.42 -6.61 4.25
N ALA A 203 -5.32 -7.15 5.08
CA ALA A 203 -6.13 -6.33 5.98
C ALA A 203 -5.27 -5.56 7.01
N MET A 204 -4.24 -6.21 7.58
CA MET A 204 -3.30 -5.56 8.49
C MET A 204 -2.51 -4.42 7.82
N TYR A 205 -1.94 -4.68 6.64
CA TYR A 205 -1.19 -3.66 5.89
C TYR A 205 -2.09 -2.53 5.36
N LEU A 206 -3.33 -2.84 4.98
CA LEU A 206 -4.33 -1.85 4.60
C LEU A 206 -4.63 -0.91 5.77
N PHE A 207 -4.91 -1.48 6.95
CA PHE A 207 -5.15 -0.69 8.16
C PHE A 207 -3.97 0.22 8.49
N ASN A 208 -2.75 -0.34 8.50
CA ASN A 208 -1.53 0.42 8.77
C ASN A 208 -1.30 1.52 7.72
N GLY A 209 -1.53 1.23 6.44
CA GLY A 209 -1.39 2.17 5.34
C GLY A 209 -2.36 3.34 5.46
N VAL A 210 -3.65 3.05 5.67
CA VAL A 210 -4.69 4.07 5.86
C VAL A 210 -4.40 4.91 7.10
N TRP A 211 -4.04 4.27 8.22
CA TRP A 211 -3.70 4.96 9.46
C TRP A 211 -2.51 5.90 9.27
N SER A 212 -1.45 5.44 8.60
CA SER A 212 -0.24 6.22 8.34
C SER A 212 -0.53 7.44 7.46
N VAL A 213 -1.32 7.27 6.39
CA VAL A 213 -1.72 8.38 5.50
C VAL A 213 -2.58 9.38 6.26
N ASN A 214 -3.60 8.92 6.98
CA ASN A 214 -4.48 9.78 7.77
C ASN A 214 -3.71 10.57 8.84
N SER A 215 -2.80 9.90 9.56
CA SER A 215 -1.96 10.56 10.58
C SER A 215 -1.06 11.63 9.97
N ALA A 216 -0.52 11.39 8.78
CA ALA A 216 0.29 12.38 8.07
C ALA A 216 -0.54 13.59 7.62
N MET A 217 -1.77 13.37 7.13
CA MET A 217 -2.69 14.44 6.73
C MET A 217 -3.08 15.32 7.93
N GLN A 218 -3.41 14.72 9.08
CA GLN A 218 -3.73 15.46 10.30
C GLN A 218 -2.58 16.35 10.78
N GLN A 219 -1.33 15.88 10.65
CA GLN A 219 -0.15 16.68 10.98
C GLN A 219 0.01 17.87 10.02
N LEU A 220 -0.24 17.67 8.73
CA LEU A 220 -0.21 18.76 7.74
C LEU A 220 -1.24 19.83 8.05
N ASP A 221 -2.49 19.44 8.34
CA ASP A 221 -3.56 20.38 8.71
C ASP A 221 -3.18 21.21 9.95
N SER A 222 -2.52 20.58 10.94
CA SER A 222 -2.04 21.28 12.12
C SER A 222 -0.95 22.31 11.81
N LEU A 223 -0.03 22.00 10.88
CA LEU A 223 1.05 22.91 10.47
C LEU A 223 0.52 24.10 9.66
N ASP A 224 -0.49 23.88 8.83
CA ASP A 224 -1.15 24.95 8.09
C ASP A 224 -1.82 25.94 9.04
N SER A 225 -2.48 25.44 10.10
CA SER A 225 -3.08 26.30 11.13
C SER A 225 -2.04 27.17 11.86
N VAL A 226 -0.88 26.59 12.20
CA VAL A 226 0.23 27.32 12.85
C VAL A 226 0.83 28.35 11.89
N THR A 227 0.97 28.00 10.61
CA THR A 227 1.50 28.90 9.59
C THR A 227 0.59 30.10 9.38
N GLN A 228 -0.73 29.89 9.40
CA GLN A 228 -1.72 30.97 9.34
C GLN A 228 -1.63 31.89 10.57
N LEU A 229 -1.52 31.33 11.78
CA LEU A 229 -1.34 32.09 13.01
C LEU A 229 -0.06 32.91 12.98
N LEU A 230 1.08 32.31 12.58
CA LEU A 230 2.35 33.01 12.45
C LEU A 230 2.26 34.18 11.48
N THR A 231 1.57 33.99 10.36
CA THR A 231 1.34 35.04 9.34
C THR A 231 0.48 36.17 9.90
N ALA A 232 -0.58 35.85 10.65
CA ALA A 232 -1.43 36.84 11.31
C ALA A 232 -0.63 37.65 12.35
N THR A 233 0.11 36.97 13.24
CA THR A 233 0.94 37.62 14.26
C THR A 233 2.01 38.50 13.63
N LYS A 234 2.67 38.07 12.55
CA LYS A 234 3.65 38.89 11.83
C LYS A 234 3.03 40.18 11.28
N LYS A 235 1.80 40.13 10.78
CA LYS A 235 1.05 41.29 10.31
C LYS A 235 0.70 42.25 11.46
N GLU A 236 0.29 41.73 12.61
CA GLU A 236 0.02 42.55 13.80
C GLU A 236 1.28 43.23 14.35
N VAL A 237 2.40 42.50 14.43
CA VAL A 237 3.69 43.06 14.86
C VAL A 237 4.14 44.18 13.92
N GLN A 238 4.00 43.98 12.62
CA GLN A 238 4.31 45.01 11.61
C GLN A 238 3.46 46.27 11.81
N LEU A 239 2.15 46.12 12.01
CA LEU A 239 1.26 47.24 12.28
C LEU A 239 1.62 47.97 13.58
N CYS A 240 2.00 47.22 14.62
CA CYS A 240 2.42 47.78 15.90
C CYS A 240 3.71 48.58 15.75
N TYR A 241 4.68 48.08 14.97
CA TYR A 241 5.92 48.77 14.65
C TYR A 241 5.66 50.10 13.91
N GLU A 242 4.79 50.09 12.90
CA GLU A 242 4.40 51.29 12.15
C GLU A 242 3.76 52.35 13.06
N ARG A 243 2.87 51.93 13.97
CA ARG A 243 2.25 52.83 14.97
C ARG A 243 3.28 53.43 15.93
N VAL A 244 4.27 52.65 16.36
CA VAL A 244 5.36 53.14 17.21
C VAL A 244 6.21 54.18 16.49
N GLU A 245 6.56 53.93 15.23
CA GLU A 245 7.33 54.89 14.42
C GLU A 245 6.54 56.19 14.16
N GLU A 246 5.23 56.10 13.92
CA GLU A 246 4.37 57.28 13.82
C GLU A 246 4.32 58.07 15.14
N ALA A 247 4.15 57.38 16.27
CA ALA A 247 4.14 58.01 17.59
C ALA A 247 5.47 58.72 17.89
N LYS A 248 6.62 58.10 17.55
CA LYS A 248 7.94 58.73 17.67
C LYS A 248 8.04 60.02 16.85
N LYS A 249 7.55 60.02 15.61
CA LYS A 249 7.50 61.23 14.76
C LYS A 249 6.64 62.33 15.40
N ARG A 250 5.45 61.99 15.89
CA ARG A 250 4.56 62.94 16.60
C ARG A 250 5.22 63.52 17.85
N ILE A 251 5.87 62.69 18.67
CA ILE A 251 6.62 63.15 19.86
C ILE A 251 7.73 64.13 19.46
N LYS A 252 8.46 63.85 18.37
CA LYS A 252 9.50 64.76 17.87
C LYS A 252 8.93 66.11 17.45
N GLN A 253 7.81 66.12 16.73
CA GLN A 253 7.09 67.34 16.34
C GLN A 253 6.60 68.14 17.56
N LEU A 254 6.01 67.46 18.55
CA LEU A 254 5.53 68.10 19.77
C LEU A 254 6.69 68.71 20.59
N LYS A 255 7.83 68.01 20.69
CA LYS A 255 9.04 68.55 21.32
C LYS A 255 9.54 69.81 20.61
N GLN A 256 9.57 69.79 19.28
CA GLN A 256 9.95 70.97 18.49
C GLN A 256 9.01 72.14 18.77
N ARG A 257 7.70 71.93 18.65
CA ARG A 257 6.67 72.94 18.91
C ARG A 257 6.73 73.50 20.34
N SER A 258 6.97 72.65 21.34
CA SER A 258 7.17 73.09 22.73
C SER A 258 8.41 73.98 22.89
N THR A 259 9.49 73.67 22.16
CA THR A 259 10.72 74.47 22.17
C THR A 259 10.49 75.83 21.53
N ASP A 260 9.76 75.87 20.41
CA ASP A 260 9.43 77.10 19.70
C ASP A 260 8.52 78.00 20.56
N LEU A 261 7.45 77.45 21.16
CA LEU A 261 6.58 78.17 22.10
C LEU A 261 7.34 78.72 23.31
N ARG A 262 8.32 77.98 23.86
CA ARG A 262 9.16 78.48 24.96
C ARG A 262 10.03 79.67 24.55
N LYS A 263 10.50 79.71 23.29
CA LYS A 263 11.25 80.87 22.78
C LYS A 263 10.32 82.07 22.61
N GLU A 264 9.13 81.85 22.06
CA GLU A 264 8.10 82.87 21.85
C GLU A 264 7.67 83.51 23.19
N LEU A 265 7.42 82.69 24.21
CA LEU A 265 7.07 83.15 25.56
C LEU A 265 8.20 84.00 26.19
N LYS A 266 9.46 83.58 26.05
CA LYS A 266 10.62 84.38 26.50
C LYS A 266 10.74 85.71 25.76
N GLY A 267 10.40 85.74 24.47
CA GLY A 267 10.35 86.96 23.66
C GLY A 267 9.32 87.95 24.21
N LEU A 268 8.09 87.48 24.47
CA LEU A 268 7.02 88.29 25.05
C LEU A 268 7.36 88.79 26.47
N GLU A 269 7.96 87.94 27.32
CA GLU A 269 8.45 88.35 28.65
C GLU A 269 9.53 89.43 28.58
N SER A 270 10.33 89.45 27.51
CA SER A 270 11.36 90.48 27.29
C SER A 270 10.77 91.80 26.76
N GLU A 271 9.72 91.74 25.93
CA GLU A 271 8.97 92.94 25.48
C GLU A 271 8.18 93.56 26.63
N GLN A 272 7.56 92.76 27.50
CA GLN A 272 6.81 93.24 28.67
C GLN A 272 7.71 93.83 29.78
N LYS A 273 9.02 93.54 29.74
CA LYS A 273 10.04 94.15 30.61
C LYS A 273 10.69 95.41 30.04
N SER A 274 10.32 95.84 28.83
CA SER A 274 10.67 97.16 28.32
C SER A 274 9.61 98.15 28.83
N PRO A 275 9.92 99.03 29.81
CA PRO A 275 8.98 100.05 30.24
C PRO A 275 8.77 101.02 29.08
N ASP A 276 7.51 101.41 28.87
CA ASP A 276 7.18 102.69 28.25
C ASP A 276 8.11 103.76 28.81
N THR A 277 9.05 104.21 27.98
CA THR A 277 9.73 105.48 28.20
C THR A 277 8.89 106.52 27.46
N ILE A 278 7.72 106.82 28.04
CA ILE A 278 6.98 108.06 27.77
C ILE A 278 7.53 109.11 28.75
N SER A 279 7.79 110.30 28.20
CA SER A 279 8.37 111.51 28.81
C SER A 279 9.89 111.62 28.71
#